data_AF-A0A292SGW4-F1
#
_entry.id   AF-A0A292SGW4-F1
#
_cell.length_a   1.000
_cell.length_b   1.000
_cell.length_c   1.000
_cell.angle_alpha   90.00
_cell.angle_beta   90.00
_cell.angle_gamma   90.00
#
_symmetry.space_group_name_H-M   'P 1'
#
loop_
_entity.id
_entity.type
_entity.pdbx_description
1 polymer ?
#
loop_
_entity_poly.entity_id
_entity_poly.type
_entity_poly.pdbx_seq_one_letter_code
_entity_poly.pdbx_strand_id
1 'polypeptide(L)'
;MKKILVLLAIMLPLCAAAEDVVSLDGLNEPEWKSFVPPAYVDVDEPKGLGKLNETAAYWYKRRIEFENGIQECRALEDSDAKLGCYQQLKVKQYQLNSDYNARIEAQEKARMGPQEMFDKTDTMLPIGGYLNNFTRFQPNEFR
;
A
#
# COMPACT_ATOMS: atom_id res chain seq x y z
N MET A 1 0.30 0.75 -56.36
CA MET A 1 -0.35 0.18 -55.15
C MET A 1 0.60 -0.77 -54.42
N LYS A 2 1.34 -0.32 -53.40
CA LYS A 2 1.98 -1.16 -52.34
C LYS A 2 2.77 -0.38 -51.27
N LYS A 3 2.46 0.90 -51.01
CA LYS A 3 3.23 1.73 -50.05
C LYS A 3 2.41 2.44 -48.98
N ILE A 4 1.09 2.22 -48.94
CA ILE A 4 0.19 2.90 -47.99
C ILE A 4 -0.09 2.04 -46.74
N LEU A 5 0.19 0.74 -46.78
CA LEU A 5 -0.18 -0.19 -45.70
C LEU A 5 0.82 -0.29 -44.53
N VAL A 6 2.01 0.30 -44.62
CA VAL A 6 3.04 0.17 -43.57
C VAL A 6 2.99 1.30 -42.53
N LEU A 7 2.35 2.43 -42.86
CA LEU A 7 2.25 3.58 -41.96
C LEU A 7 1.11 3.50 -40.93
N LEU A 8 0.19 2.54 -41.09
CA LEU A 8 -0.92 2.35 -40.14
C LEU A 8 -0.55 1.50 -38.91
N ALA A 9 0.63 0.89 -38.90
CA ALA A 9 1.05 -0.06 -37.85
C ALA A 9 1.87 0.56 -36.71
N ILE A 10 2.15 1.87 -36.75
CA ILE A 10 3.05 2.55 -35.79
C ILE A 10 2.28 3.56 -34.91
N MET A 11 0.97 3.77 -35.14
CA MET A 11 0.12 4.68 -34.36
C MET A 11 -0.65 3.98 -33.23
N LEU A 12 -0.12 2.88 -32.70
CA LEU A 12 -0.58 2.31 -31.44
C LEU A 12 0.52 2.48 -30.39
N PRO A 13 0.69 3.69 -29.80
CA PRO A 13 1.08 3.70 -28.41
C PRO A 13 -0.07 3.02 -27.66
N LEU A 14 0.28 2.01 -26.87
CA LEU A 14 -0.57 1.40 -25.87
C LEU A 14 -1.04 2.46 -24.88
N CYS A 15 -1.99 3.29 -25.28
CA CYS A 15 -2.93 3.91 -24.37
C CYS A 15 -3.94 2.81 -24.01
N ALA A 16 -3.48 1.84 -23.22
CA ALA A 16 -4.33 1.27 -22.19
C ALA A 16 -4.48 2.35 -21.10
N ALA A 17 -5.03 3.49 -21.48
CA ALA A 17 -5.85 4.23 -20.55
C ALA A 17 -7.03 3.29 -20.35
N ALA A 18 -7.11 2.67 -19.17
CA ALA A 18 -8.40 2.27 -18.68
C ALA A 18 -9.26 3.54 -18.80
N GLU A 19 -10.09 3.58 -19.82
CA GLU A 19 -11.29 4.36 -19.79
C GLU A 19 -12.05 3.76 -18.61
N ASP A 20 -11.74 4.26 -17.40
CA ASP A 20 -12.73 4.39 -16.36
C ASP A 20 -13.83 5.17 -17.06
N VAL A 21 -14.79 4.43 -17.58
CA VAL A 21 -16.06 4.93 -18.04
C VAL A 21 -16.63 5.59 -16.80
N VAL A 22 -16.31 6.86 -16.61
CA VAL A 22 -16.99 7.77 -15.70
C VAL A 22 -18.37 7.83 -16.30
N SER A 23 -19.23 6.90 -15.86
CA SER A 23 -20.61 6.85 -16.26
C SER A 23 -21.19 8.20 -15.84
N LEU A 24 -21.37 9.05 -16.85
CA LEU A 24 -22.10 10.33 -16.84
C LEU A 24 -23.61 10.07 -16.74
N ASP A 25 -23.99 8.95 -16.12
CA ASP A 25 -25.32 8.75 -15.59
C ASP A 25 -25.36 9.44 -14.23
N GLY A 26 -26.40 10.26 -14.05
CA GLY A 26 -26.53 11.24 -12.98
C GLY A 26 -25.93 10.80 -11.65
N LEU A 27 -25.01 11.62 -11.15
CA LEU A 27 -24.66 11.68 -9.74
C LEU A 27 -24.23 10.32 -9.13
N ASN A 28 -23.17 9.71 -9.68
CA ASN A 28 -22.56 8.52 -9.10
C ASN A 28 -21.91 8.82 -7.74
N GLU A 29 -22.73 8.75 -6.70
CA GLU A 29 -22.34 8.89 -5.32
C GLU A 29 -21.22 7.88 -4.96
N PRO A 30 -20.15 8.32 -4.29
CA PRO A 30 -19.09 7.42 -3.86
C PRO A 30 -19.64 6.41 -2.83
N GLU A 31 -19.24 5.15 -2.94
CA GLU A 31 -19.57 4.12 -1.95
C GLU A 31 -18.35 3.78 -1.10
N TRP A 32 -18.55 3.61 0.21
CA TRP A 32 -17.46 3.30 1.15
C TRP A 32 -16.70 2.03 0.78
N LYS A 33 -17.42 0.99 0.33
CA LYS A 33 -16.86 -0.32 -0.07
C LYS A 33 -15.78 -0.24 -1.15
N SER A 34 -15.75 0.84 -1.94
CA SER A 34 -14.75 1.05 -2.99
C SER A 34 -13.40 1.56 -2.46
N PHE A 35 -13.34 2.03 -1.21
CA PHE A 35 -12.15 2.66 -0.62
C PHE A 35 -11.58 1.88 0.56
N VAL A 36 -12.17 0.75 0.92
CA VAL A 36 -11.84 -0.02 2.12
C VAL A 36 -11.56 -1.48 1.76
N PRO A 37 -10.61 -2.15 2.44
CA PRO A 37 -10.45 -3.58 2.28
C PRO A 37 -11.73 -4.33 2.70
N PRO A 38 -12.10 -5.44 2.05
CA PRO A 38 -13.33 -6.18 2.35
C PRO A 38 -13.50 -6.56 3.82
N ALA A 39 -12.40 -6.81 4.54
CA ALA A 39 -12.41 -7.16 5.96
C ALA A 39 -12.85 -6.03 6.90
N TYR A 40 -12.89 -4.78 6.44
CA TYR A 40 -13.19 -3.60 7.26
C TYR A 40 -14.36 -2.77 6.73
N VAL A 41 -15.14 -3.28 5.76
CA VAL A 41 -16.31 -2.59 5.20
C VAL A 41 -17.30 -2.23 6.32
N ASP A 42 -17.63 -3.21 7.15
CA ASP A 42 -18.61 -3.11 8.24
C ASP A 42 -17.92 -3.09 9.62
N VAL A 43 -16.77 -2.44 9.72
CA VAL A 43 -16.03 -2.39 10.99
C VAL A 43 -16.81 -1.59 12.04
N ASP A 44 -17.03 -2.22 13.19
CA ASP A 44 -17.64 -1.61 14.37
C ASP A 44 -16.64 -0.75 15.16
N GLU A 45 -17.16 0.15 16.00
CA GLU A 45 -16.34 0.92 16.92
C GLU A 45 -15.57 -0.04 17.85
N PRO A 46 -14.23 -0.03 17.82
CA PRO A 46 -13.45 -0.95 18.63
C PRO A 46 -13.58 -0.61 20.12
N LYS A 47 -14.11 -1.55 20.90
CA LYS A 47 -14.23 -1.44 22.35
C LYS A 47 -12.95 -1.95 23.02
N GLY A 48 -11.96 -1.07 23.23
CA GLY A 48 -10.76 -1.33 24.03
C GLY A 48 -9.42 -1.00 23.35
N LEU A 49 -8.31 -1.17 24.09
CA LEU A 49 -6.94 -0.89 23.61
C LEU A 49 -6.22 -2.19 23.19
N GLY A 50 -5.75 -2.27 21.94
CA GLY A 50 -4.96 -3.39 21.41
C GLY A 50 -4.57 -3.18 19.94
N LYS A 51 -3.51 -3.83 19.41
CA LYS A 51 -3.03 -3.61 18.02
C LYS A 51 -4.07 -3.92 16.93
N LEU A 52 -4.86 -4.98 17.10
CA LEU A 52 -5.98 -5.26 16.19
C LEU A 52 -7.06 -4.17 16.26
N ASN A 53 -7.19 -3.52 17.42
CA ASN A 53 -8.06 -2.37 17.60
C ASN A 53 -7.49 -1.11 16.94
N GLU A 54 -6.17 -0.99 16.74
CA GLU A 54 -5.59 0.19 16.07
C GLU A 54 -5.93 0.22 14.57
N THR A 55 -5.78 -0.90 13.86
CA THR A 55 -6.16 -0.99 12.45
C THR A 55 -7.68 -0.89 12.28
N ALA A 56 -8.46 -1.56 13.14
CA ALA A 56 -9.91 -1.44 13.14
C ALA A 56 -10.36 0.00 13.46
N ALA A 57 -9.73 0.67 14.43
CA ALA A 57 -10.03 2.07 14.79
C ALA A 57 -9.71 3.02 13.64
N TYR A 58 -8.61 2.79 12.92
CA TYR A 58 -8.26 3.58 11.74
C TYR A 58 -9.35 3.48 10.67
N TRP A 59 -9.76 2.26 10.30
CA TRP A 59 -10.79 2.07 9.29
C TRP A 59 -12.18 2.54 9.75
N TYR A 60 -12.51 2.36 11.03
CA TYR A 60 -13.73 2.89 11.63
C TYR A 60 -13.78 4.42 11.54
N LYS A 61 -12.72 5.10 11.99
CA LYS A 61 -12.63 6.57 11.91
C LYS A 61 -12.77 7.06 10.47
N ARG A 62 -12.13 6.38 9.52
CA ARG A 62 -12.25 6.73 8.10
C ARG A 62 -13.65 6.54 7.55
N ARG A 63 -14.35 5.47 7.96
CA ARG A 63 -15.75 5.24 7.59
C ARG A 63 -16.61 6.41 8.07
N ILE A 64 -16.49 6.81 9.33
CA ILE A 64 -17.25 7.93 9.89
C ILE A 64 -16.95 9.25 9.16
N GLU A 65 -15.68 9.55 8.89
CA GLU A 65 -15.30 10.76 8.14
C GLU A 65 -15.85 10.74 6.70
N PHE A 66 -15.88 9.58 6.05
CA PHE A 66 -16.45 9.40 4.73
C PHE A 66 -17.97 9.57 4.75
N GLU A 67 -18.67 8.92 5.69
CA GLU A 67 -20.13 9.01 5.85
C GLU A 67 -20.56 10.45 6.12
N ASN A 68 -19.85 11.17 6.99
CA ASN A 68 -20.09 12.60 7.23
C ASN A 68 -19.86 13.43 5.96
N GLY A 69 -18.77 13.20 5.23
CA GLY A 69 -18.49 13.91 3.98
C GLY A 69 -19.54 13.63 2.89
N ILE A 70 -20.06 12.41 2.80
CA ILE A 70 -21.17 12.06 1.91
C ILE A 70 -22.44 12.84 2.29
N GLN A 71 -22.76 12.92 3.58
CA GLN A 71 -23.91 13.69 4.06
C GLN A 71 -23.78 15.18 3.73
N GLU A 72 -22.59 15.76 3.90
CA GLU A 72 -22.29 17.14 3.50
C GLU A 72 -22.50 17.35 1.99
N CYS A 73 -21.99 16.44 1.15
CA CYS A 73 -22.20 16.53 -0.30
C CYS A 73 -23.69 16.39 -0.67
N ARG A 74 -24.42 15.48 -0.03
CA ARG A 74 -25.87 15.28 -0.26
C ARG A 74 -26.68 16.53 0.09
N ALA A 75 -26.27 17.28 1.11
CA ALA A 75 -26.92 18.50 1.58
C ALA A 75 -26.79 19.69 0.61
N LEU A 76 -25.90 19.62 -0.39
CA LEU A 76 -25.79 20.64 -1.42
C LEU A 76 -27.03 20.64 -2.34
N GLU A 77 -27.59 21.81 -2.63
CA GLU A 77 -28.74 21.93 -3.54
C GLU A 77 -28.31 21.98 -5.01
N ASP A 78 -27.17 22.63 -5.29
CA ASP A 78 -26.60 22.72 -6.63
C ASP A 78 -26.00 21.37 -7.06
N SER A 79 -26.40 20.91 -8.25
CA SER A 79 -25.98 19.62 -8.81
C SER A 79 -24.52 19.63 -9.21
N ASP A 80 -24.01 20.74 -9.74
CA ASP A 80 -22.62 20.85 -10.16
C ASP A 80 -21.69 20.91 -8.94
N ALA A 81 -22.05 21.70 -7.93
CA ALA A 81 -21.36 21.71 -6.64
C ALA A 81 -21.36 20.32 -5.96
N LYS A 82 -22.49 19.60 -6.01
CA LYS A 82 -22.61 18.24 -5.46
C LYS A 82 -21.70 17.24 -6.18
N LEU A 83 -21.66 17.28 -7.51
CA LEU A 83 -20.74 16.47 -8.31
C LEU A 83 -19.28 16.78 -7.96
N GLY A 84 -18.93 18.06 -7.85
CA GLY A 84 -17.59 18.50 -7.43
C GLY A 84 -17.23 17.98 -6.03
N CYS A 85 -18.17 18.04 -5.09
CA CYS A 85 -18.00 17.54 -3.73
C CYS A 85 -17.73 16.02 -3.72
N TYR A 86 -18.51 15.23 -4.46
CA TYR A 86 -18.28 13.79 -4.57
C TYR A 86 -16.92 13.45 -5.19
N GLN A 87 -16.49 14.17 -6.23
CA GLN A 87 -15.18 13.98 -6.83
C GLN A 87 -14.06 14.29 -5.83
N GLN A 88 -14.16 15.39 -5.10
CA GLN A 88 -13.19 15.74 -4.06
C GLN A 88 -13.13 14.68 -2.95
N LEU A 89 -14.28 14.14 -2.55
CA LEU A 89 -14.33 13.09 -1.54
C LEU A 89 -13.64 11.81 -2.06
N LYS A 90 -13.88 11.40 -3.32
CA LYS A 90 -13.18 10.26 -3.95
C LYS A 90 -11.66 10.45 -3.95
N VAL A 91 -11.20 11.61 -4.41
CA VAL A 91 -9.76 11.94 -4.45
C VAL A 91 -9.14 11.88 -3.06
N LYS A 92 -9.82 12.45 -2.04
CA LYS A 92 -9.37 12.39 -0.64
C LYS A 92 -9.23 10.93 -0.16
N GLN A 93 -10.20 10.07 -0.46
CA GLN A 93 -10.13 8.67 -0.03
C GLN A 93 -8.98 7.90 -0.72
N TYR A 94 -8.74 8.14 -2.01
CA TYR A 94 -7.60 7.55 -2.72
C TYR A 94 -6.26 8.01 -2.17
N GLN A 95 -6.13 9.30 -1.86
CA GLN A 95 -4.91 9.83 -1.24
C GLN A 95 -4.63 9.16 0.11
N LEU A 96 -5.65 9.06 0.97
CA LEU A 96 -5.51 8.41 2.27
C LEU A 96 -5.18 6.91 2.15
N ASN A 97 -5.65 6.23 1.09
CA ASN A 97 -5.28 4.84 0.80
C ASN A 97 -3.81 4.72 0.38
N SER A 98 -3.35 5.62 -0.49
CA SER A 98 -1.95 5.69 -0.88
C SER A 98 -1.05 5.92 0.34
N ASP A 99 -1.40 6.88 1.20
CA ASP A 99 -0.63 7.19 2.41
C ASP A 99 -0.64 6.02 3.41
N TYR A 100 -1.76 5.30 3.53
CA TYR A 100 -1.85 4.10 4.34
C TYR A 100 -0.90 3.01 3.83
N ASN A 101 -0.93 2.71 2.53
CA ASN A 101 -0.09 1.69 1.92
C ASN A 101 1.40 2.03 2.07
N ALA A 102 1.79 3.27 1.81
CA ALA A 102 3.16 3.73 2.00
C ALA A 102 3.65 3.55 3.45
N ARG A 103 2.79 3.77 4.44
CA ARG A 103 3.12 3.52 5.85
C ARG A 103 3.29 2.04 6.16
N ILE A 104 2.42 1.17 5.63
CA ILE A 104 2.53 -0.28 5.83
C ILE A 104 3.81 -0.80 5.19
N GLU A 105 4.11 -0.42 3.94
CA GLU A 105 5.36 -0.78 3.26
C GLU A 105 6.60 -0.33 4.04
N ALA A 106 6.58 0.89 4.58
CA ALA A 106 7.67 1.40 5.41
C ALA A 106 7.84 0.58 6.71
N GLN A 107 6.74 0.20 7.36
CA GLN A 107 6.77 -0.68 8.54
C GLN A 107 7.29 -2.07 8.21
N GLU A 108 6.88 -2.66 7.10
CA GLU A 108 7.36 -3.95 6.63
C GLU A 108 8.86 -3.92 6.31
N LYS A 109 9.32 -2.88 5.60
CA LYS A 109 10.74 -2.67 5.31
C LYS A 109 11.57 -2.49 6.58
N ALA A 110 11.06 -1.74 7.56
CA ALA A 110 11.71 -1.59 8.86
C ALA A 110 11.77 -2.91 9.65
N ARG A 111 10.79 -3.80 9.46
CA ARG A 111 10.79 -5.15 10.03
C ARG A 111 11.77 -6.11 9.33
N MET A 112 11.96 -5.95 8.01
CA MET A 112 12.90 -6.75 7.22
C MET A 112 14.36 -6.29 7.37
N GLY A 113 14.61 -5.00 7.66
CA GLY A 113 15.96 -4.45 7.83
C GLY A 113 16.83 -5.20 8.86
N PRO A 114 16.32 -5.57 10.05
CA PRO A 114 17.02 -6.44 10.98
C PRO A 114 17.24 -7.86 10.43
N GLN A 115 16.25 -8.43 9.74
CA GLN A 115 16.30 -9.81 9.24
C GLN A 115 17.39 -9.98 8.16
N GLU A 116 17.50 -9.04 7.21
CA GLU A 116 18.58 -9.03 6.20
C GLU A 116 19.97 -8.79 6.81
N MET A 117 20.04 -8.02 7.91
CA MET A 117 21.28 -7.84 8.68
C MET A 117 21.67 -9.14 9.39
N PHE A 118 20.71 -9.86 9.98
CA PHE A 118 20.93 -11.17 10.60
C PHE A 118 21.40 -12.22 9.58
N ASP A 119 20.75 -12.34 8.42
CA ASP A 119 21.17 -13.28 7.35
C ASP A 119 22.55 -12.93 6.76
N LYS A 120 22.90 -11.64 6.67
CA LYS A 120 24.27 -11.21 6.27
C LYS A 120 25.31 -11.49 7.35
N THR A 121 24.96 -11.43 8.64
CA THR A 121 25.88 -11.84 9.71
C THR A 121 26.01 -13.36 9.82
N ASP A 122 24.99 -14.15 9.47
CA ASP A 122 25.03 -15.62 9.55
C ASP A 122 25.78 -16.25 8.35
N THR A 123 25.87 -15.53 7.22
CA THR A 123 26.75 -15.89 6.09
C THR A 123 28.18 -15.36 6.23
N MET A 124 28.44 -14.44 7.16
CA MET A 124 29.80 -14.09 7.59
C MET A 124 30.20 -14.98 8.76
N LEU A 125 30.77 -16.15 8.42
CA LEU A 125 31.49 -17.00 9.37
C LEU A 125 32.36 -16.11 10.29
N PRO A 126 32.29 -16.27 11.63
CA PRO A 126 33.16 -15.52 12.51
C PRO A 126 34.61 -15.88 12.18
N ILE A 127 35.37 -14.90 11.70
CA ILE A 127 36.84 -14.94 11.59
C ILE A 127 37.44 -14.88 13.02
N GLY A 128 36.95 -15.74 13.91
CA GLY A 128 37.41 -15.91 15.29
C GLY A 128 37.87 -17.35 15.58
N GLY A 129 37.69 -18.29 14.65
CA GLY A 129 38.08 -19.69 14.82
C GLY A 129 39.47 -20.07 14.29
N TYR A 130 40.12 -19.22 13.48
CA TYR A 130 41.38 -19.58 12.81
C TYR A 130 42.67 -19.10 13.53
N LEU A 131 42.58 -18.53 14.73
CA LEU A 131 43.75 -18.02 15.46
C LEU A 131 44.04 -18.73 16.80
N ASN A 132 43.49 -19.93 17.02
CA ASN A 132 43.80 -20.74 18.21
C ASN A 132 44.69 -21.97 17.92
N ASN A 133 45.67 -21.84 17.02
CA ASN A 133 46.67 -22.90 16.80
C ASN A 133 48.13 -22.40 16.74
N PHE A 134 48.42 -21.25 17.36
CA PHE A 134 49.80 -20.78 17.55
C PHE A 134 50.11 -20.64 19.04
N THR A 135 50.12 -21.75 19.78
CA THR A 135 50.94 -21.92 21.01
C THR A 135 50.71 -23.30 21.63
N ARG A 136 51.34 -24.33 21.08
CA ARG A 136 51.88 -25.41 21.91
C ARG A 136 52.98 -26.16 21.16
N PHE A 137 54.22 -25.78 21.46
CA PHE A 137 55.38 -26.64 21.30
C PHE A 137 55.11 -27.98 21.99
N GLN A 138 55.24 -29.10 21.26
CA GLN A 138 55.90 -30.33 21.73
C GLN A 138 56.35 -31.17 20.51
N PRO A 139 57.65 -31.28 20.23
CA PRO A 139 58.19 -32.44 19.55
C PRO A 139 59.12 -33.18 20.52
N ASN A 140 58.64 -34.29 21.04
CA ASN A 140 59.48 -35.43 21.39
C ASN A 140 58.53 -36.59 21.60
N GLU A 141 58.32 -37.41 20.57
CA GLU A 141 58.30 -38.88 20.62
C GLU A 141 58.32 -39.39 19.18
N PHE A 142 59.51 -39.57 18.61
CA PHE A 142 59.72 -40.67 17.66
C PHE A 142 61.07 -41.31 17.98
N ARG A 143 60.94 -42.55 18.46
CA ARG A 143 61.94 -43.59 18.57
C ARG A 143 62.55 -43.93 17.21
#